data_AF-C5TCD4-F1
#
_entry.id   AF-C5TCD4-F1
#
_cell.length_a   1.000
_cell.length_b   1.000
_cell.length_c   1.000
_cell.angle_alpha   90.00
_cell.angle_beta   90.00
_cell.angle_gamma   90.00
#
_symmetry.space_group_name_H-M   'P 1'
#
loop_
_entity.id
_entity.type
_entity.pdbx_description
1 polymer ?
#
loop_
_entity_poly.entity_id
_entity_poly.type
_entity_poly.pdbx_seq_one_letter_code
_entity_poly.pdbx_strand_id
1 'polypeptide(L)'
;MLDHVKFGVSNYAASKAFFLQALEPLGVTVVAEGSPAYGVELSTPGKASLCLFQTAEKPAHLHLAFRADTHAQVDAFHRAALQAGGKDNGAPGLHPPVPRALLCRFRHGPGWAQHRSGVQ
;
A
#
# COMPACT_ATOMS: atom_id res chain seq x y z
N MET A 1 -19.47 -6.31 2.87
CA MET A 1 -18.81 -5.17 2.21
C MET A 1 -17.88 -4.54 3.23
N LEU A 2 -16.63 -4.26 2.88
CA LEU A 2 -15.71 -3.53 3.77
C LEU A 2 -15.96 -2.04 3.62
N ASP A 3 -16.08 -1.34 4.75
CA ASP A 3 -16.23 0.12 4.79
C ASP A 3 -14.86 0.80 4.89
N HIS A 4 -14.03 0.38 5.84
CA HIS A 4 -12.67 0.85 5.99
C HIS A 4 -11.75 -0.22 6.59
N VAL A 5 -10.44 -0.06 6.39
CA VAL A 5 -9.39 -0.81 7.06
C VAL A 5 -8.49 0.19 7.77
N LYS A 6 -8.35 0.07 9.09
CA LYS A 6 -7.49 0.95 9.91
C LYS A 6 -6.34 0.17 10.53
N PHE A 7 -5.11 0.65 10.37
CA PHE A 7 -3.94 0.03 10.98
C PHE A 7 -2.86 1.04 11.36
N GLY A 8 -2.03 0.63 12.32
CA GLY A 8 -0.94 1.44 12.86
C GLY A 8 0.32 1.37 11.99
N VAL A 9 0.98 2.52 11.85
CA VAL A 9 2.28 2.67 11.15
C VAL A 9 3.32 3.28 12.09
N SER A 10 4.58 2.91 11.90
CA SER A 10 5.69 3.38 12.73
C SER A 10 6.18 4.79 12.37
N ASN A 11 6.01 5.22 11.12
CA ASN A 11 6.30 6.58 10.68
C ASN A 11 5.12 7.10 9.84
N TYR A 12 4.27 7.91 10.48
CA TYR A 12 3.06 8.41 9.86
C TYR A 12 3.31 9.24 8.60
N ALA A 13 4.23 10.20 8.66
CA ALA A 13 4.50 11.09 7.54
C ALA A 13 5.01 10.32 6.32
N ALA A 14 5.94 9.38 6.53
CA ALA A 14 6.48 8.54 5.46
C ALA A 14 5.41 7.59 4.88
N SER A 15 4.63 6.92 5.74
CA SER A 15 3.57 6.01 5.28
C SER A 15 2.46 6.75 4.53
N LYS A 16 2.03 7.92 5.03
CA LYS A 16 1.03 8.75 4.34
C LYS A 16 1.52 9.18 2.96
N ALA A 17 2.73 9.74 2.87
CA ALA A 17 3.31 10.15 1.60
C ALA A 17 3.41 8.99 0.62
N PHE A 18 3.86 7.83 1.11
CA PHE A 18 3.95 6.60 0.35
C PHE A 18 2.58 6.18 -0.25
N PHE A 19 1.57 5.99 0.59
CA PHE A 19 0.26 5.50 0.14
C PHE A 19 -0.47 6.51 -0.75
N LEU A 20 -0.32 7.81 -0.48
CA LEU A 20 -0.88 8.85 -1.34
C LEU A 20 -0.27 8.81 -2.74
N GLN A 21 1.06 8.78 -2.84
CA GLN A 21 1.71 8.76 -4.15
C GLN A 21 1.44 7.44 -4.89
N ALA A 22 1.51 6.30 -4.19
CA ALA A 22 1.29 4.99 -4.80
C ALA A 22 -0.14 4.83 -5.32
N LEU A 23 -1.15 5.31 -4.59
CA LEU A 23 -2.57 5.09 -4.91
C LEU A 23 -3.20 6.22 -5.74
N GLU A 24 -2.48 7.31 -6.01
CA GLU A 24 -2.94 8.40 -6.89
C GLU A 24 -3.45 7.89 -8.25
N PRO A 25 -2.78 6.94 -8.95
CA PRO A 25 -3.27 6.42 -10.23
C PRO A 25 -4.60 5.66 -10.15
N LEU A 26 -4.98 5.24 -8.93
CA LEU A 26 -6.27 4.60 -8.65
C LEU A 26 -7.35 5.62 -8.24
N GLY A 27 -7.01 6.91 -8.22
CA GLY A 27 -7.91 7.99 -7.82
C GLY A 27 -8.14 8.06 -6.31
N VAL A 28 -7.19 7.59 -5.50
CA VAL A 28 -7.27 7.70 -4.04
C VAL A 28 -6.79 9.08 -3.61
N THR A 29 -7.53 9.70 -2.69
CA THR A 29 -7.24 11.03 -2.14
C THR A 29 -7.37 11.02 -0.61
N VAL A 30 -6.91 12.08 0.06
CA VAL A 30 -7.20 12.29 1.49
C VAL A 30 -8.68 12.67 1.63
N VAL A 31 -9.43 11.89 2.39
CA VAL A 31 -10.83 12.19 2.73
C VAL A 31 -10.93 12.93 4.06
N ALA A 32 -10.13 12.51 5.04
CA ALA A 32 -10.09 13.13 6.35
C ALA A 32 -8.69 12.97 6.96
N GLU A 33 -8.30 13.92 7.81
CA GLU A 33 -7.05 13.86 8.55
C GLU A 33 -7.21 14.57 9.91
N GLY A 34 -6.72 13.92 10.95
CA GLY A 34 -6.82 14.38 12.33
C GLY A 34 -5.60 13.91 13.11
N SER A 35 -4.55 14.73 13.12
CA SER A 35 -3.33 14.41 13.85
C SER A 35 -3.48 14.73 15.36
N PRO A 36 -2.87 13.95 16.28
CA PRO A 36 -2.08 12.73 16.07
C PRO A 36 -2.86 11.41 16.28
N ALA A 37 -4.04 11.47 16.90
CA ALA A 37 -4.77 10.28 17.35
C ALA A 37 -5.70 9.66 16.30
N TYR A 38 -6.28 10.48 15.41
CA TYR A 38 -7.22 9.98 14.40
C TYR A 38 -6.48 9.38 13.20
N GLY A 39 -5.43 10.05 12.72
CA GLY A 39 -4.62 9.62 11.58
C GLY A 39 -5.08 10.23 10.25
N VAL A 40 -4.88 9.52 9.15
CA VAL A 40 -5.36 9.88 7.81
C VAL A 40 -6.31 8.81 7.30
N GLU A 41 -7.37 9.24 6.62
CA GLU A 41 -8.28 8.41 5.85
C GLU A 41 -8.06 8.67 4.36
N LEU A 42 -7.73 7.61 3.62
CA LEU A 42 -7.49 7.64 2.19
C LEU A 42 -8.57 6.85 1.46
N SER A 43 -9.25 7.45 0.48
CA SER A 43 -10.27 6.73 -0.28
C SER A 43 -10.50 7.31 -1.66
N THR A 44 -11.18 6.52 -2.48
CA THR A 44 -11.86 6.95 -3.71
C THR A 44 -13.35 6.99 -3.42
N PRO A 45 -14.11 8.00 -3.90
CA PRO A 45 -15.55 8.09 -3.65
C PRO A 45 -16.29 6.77 -3.94
N GLY A 46 -17.06 6.30 -2.96
CA GLY A 46 -17.82 5.04 -3.07
C GLY A 46 -17.00 3.75 -2.98
N LYS A 47 -15.75 3.82 -2.52
CA LYS A 47 -14.87 2.66 -2.24
C LYS A 47 -14.52 2.61 -0.75
N ALA A 48 -13.99 1.46 -0.33
CA ALA A 48 -13.53 1.26 1.03
C ALA A 48 -12.32 2.17 1.35
N SER A 49 -12.30 2.73 2.55
CA SER A 49 -11.23 3.62 3.01
C SER A 49 -10.03 2.86 3.58
N LEU A 50 -8.83 3.40 3.37
CA LEU A 50 -7.58 2.98 3.99
C LEU A 50 -7.16 4.00 5.04
N CYS A 51 -7.13 3.60 6.30
CA CYS A 51 -6.85 4.50 7.42
C CYS A 51 -5.51 4.17 8.09
N LEU A 52 -4.65 5.17 8.24
CA LEU A 52 -3.32 5.03 8.84
C LEU A 52 -3.23 5.91 10.09
N PHE A 53 -2.70 5.39 11.18
CA PHE A 53 -2.40 6.19 12.38
C PHE A 53 -1.01 5.85 12.93
N GLN A 54 -0.36 6.80 13.60
CA GLN A 54 0.95 6.53 14.20
C GLN A 54 0.80 5.66 15.45
N THR A 55 1.63 4.62 15.57
CA THR A 55 1.72 3.80 16.79
C THR A 55 3.17 3.42 17.09
N ALA A 56 3.44 3.19 18.38
CA ALA A 56 4.70 2.58 18.84
C ALA A 56 4.65 1.04 18.79
N GLU A 57 3.47 0.46 18.59
CA GLU A 57 3.32 -0.99 18.43
C GLU A 57 3.99 -1.47 17.14
N LYS A 58 4.49 -2.71 17.16
CA LYS A 58 5.06 -3.34 15.98
C LYS A 58 3.98 -3.46 14.90
N PRO A 59 4.15 -2.86 13.70
CA PRO A 59 3.15 -2.95 12.64
C PRO A 59 2.88 -4.39 12.22
N ALA A 60 1.60 -4.71 11.99
CA ALA A 60 1.17 -6.01 11.54
C ALA A 60 1.72 -6.34 10.13
N HIS A 61 1.93 -7.63 9.85
CA HIS A 61 2.19 -8.09 8.50
C HIS A 61 0.87 -8.12 7.70
N LEU A 62 0.64 -7.09 6.90
CA LEU A 62 -0.55 -6.96 6.07
C LEU A 62 -0.23 -7.26 4.59
N HIS A 63 -1.19 -7.88 3.92
CA HIS A 63 -1.28 -7.92 2.47
C HIS A 63 -2.53 -7.13 2.07
N LEU A 64 -2.30 -5.99 1.42
CA LEU A 64 -3.36 -5.13 0.90
C LEU A 64 -3.35 -5.23 -0.62
N ALA A 65 -4.50 -5.49 -1.22
CA ALA A 65 -4.69 -5.53 -2.66
C ALA A 65 -5.76 -4.51 -3.05
N PHE A 66 -5.44 -3.67 -4.03
CA PHE A 66 -6.33 -2.62 -4.51
C PHE A 66 -6.90 -3.03 -5.87
N ARG A 67 -8.18 -2.73 -6.09
CA ARG A 67 -8.83 -2.97 -7.37
C ARG A 67 -8.40 -1.87 -8.35
N ALA A 68 -7.87 -2.28 -9.49
CA ALA A 68 -7.69 -1.43 -10.67
C ALA A 68 -8.72 -1.81 -11.73
N ASP A 69 -9.24 -0.84 -12.46
CA ASP A 69 -10.20 -1.07 -13.54
C ASP A 69 -9.49 -1.38 -14.87
N THR A 70 -8.22 -0.97 -15.01
CA THR A 70 -7.42 -1.20 -16.22
C THR A 70 -6.02 -1.71 -15.90
N HIS A 71 -5.37 -2.35 -16.87
CA HIS A 71 -3.94 -2.70 -16.77
C HIS A 71 -3.04 -1.46 -16.71
N ALA A 72 -3.39 -0.38 -17.41
CA ALA A 72 -2.65 0.87 -17.33
C ALA A 72 -2.60 1.44 -15.91
N GLN A 73 -3.69 1.31 -15.13
CA GLN A 73 -3.70 1.68 -13.71
C GLN A 73 -2.79 0.79 -12.86
N VAL A 74 -2.70 -0.50 -13.17
CA VAL A 74 -1.76 -1.43 -12.51
C VAL A 74 -0.32 -0.97 -12.74
N ASP A 75 0.04 -0.68 -13.99
CA ASP A 75 1.38 -0.23 -14.35
C ASP A 75 1.72 1.14 -13.75
N ALA A 76 0.75 2.06 -13.76
CA ALA A 76 0.91 3.38 -13.17
C ALA A 76 1.06 3.30 -11.64
N PHE A 77 0.24 2.50 -10.96
CA PHE A 77 0.36 2.22 -9.53
C PHE A 77 1.75 1.66 -9.21
N HIS A 78 2.22 0.65 -9.95
CA HIS A 78 3.51 0.01 -9.70
C HIS A 78 4.66 1.02 -9.83
N ARG A 79 4.67 1.80 -10.92
CA ARG A 79 5.67 2.85 -11.13
C ARG A 79 5.63 3.91 -10.02
N ALA A 80 4.44 4.39 -9.66
CA ALA A 80 4.28 5.41 -8.61
C ALA A 80 4.72 4.88 -7.24
N ALA A 81 4.41 3.62 -6.93
CA ALA A 81 4.83 2.96 -5.71
C ALA A 81 6.35 2.81 -5.62
N LEU A 82 7.03 2.45 -6.71
CA LEU A 82 8.49 2.41 -6.76
C LEU A 82 9.11 3.80 -6.57
N GLN A 83 8.56 4.82 -7.22
CA GLN A 83 9.01 6.21 -7.07
C GLN A 83 8.82 6.74 -5.64
N ALA A 84 7.77 6.27 -4.94
CA ALA A 84 7.51 6.59 -3.54
C ALA A 84 8.44 5.85 -2.55
N GLY A 85 9.43 5.08 -3.04
CA GLY A 85 10.36 4.31 -2.21
C GLY A 85 9.89 2.89 -1.88
N GLY A 86 8.86 2.41 -2.58
CA GLY A 86 8.44 1.01 -2.52
C GLY A 86 9.53 0.10 -3.09
N LYS A 87 9.66 -1.09 -2.51
CA LYS A 87 10.53 -2.15 -3.04
C LYS A 87 9.74 -3.03 -3.98
N ASP A 88 10.31 -3.31 -5.15
CA ASP A 88 9.71 -4.24 -6.10
C ASP A 88 9.62 -5.65 -5.51
N ASN A 89 8.48 -6.31 -5.71
CA ASN A 89 8.23 -7.69 -5.28
C ASN A 89 7.60 -8.52 -6.41
N GLY A 90 7.75 -8.07 -7.65
CA GLY A 90 7.16 -8.68 -8.84
C GLY A 90 6.60 -7.59 -9.74
N ALA A 91 7.13 -7.49 -10.95
CA ALA A 91 6.61 -6.58 -11.95
C ALA A 91 5.15 -6.95 -12.30
N PRO A 92 4.32 -5.96 -12.70
CA PRO A 92 3.00 -6.22 -13.25
C PRO A 92 3.05 -7.29 -14.33
N GLY A 93 2.23 -8.33 -14.19
CA GLY A 93 2.21 -9.48 -15.08
C GLY A 93 0.98 -10.34 -14.83
N LEU A 94 0.58 -11.10 -15.85
CA LEU A 94 -0.49 -12.09 -15.71
C LEU A 94 0.05 -13.28 -14.90
N HIS A 95 -0.32 -13.37 -13.63
CA HIS A 95 -0.09 -14.56 -12.82
C HIS A 95 -1.37 -15.41 -12.77
N PRO A 96 -1.44 -16.57 -13.46
CA PRO A 96 -2.54 -17.52 -13.22
C PRO A 96 -2.37 -18.15 -11.82
N PRO A 97 -3.44 -18.38 -11.02
CA PRO A 97 -4.87 -18.11 -11.22
C PRO A 97 -5.42 -17.04 -10.25
N VAL A 98 -4.66 -15.96 -9.97
CA VAL A 98 -5.13 -14.89 -9.08
C VAL A 98 -5.77 -13.77 -9.89
N PRO A 99 -7.07 -13.45 -9.69
CA PRO A 99 -7.67 -12.31 -10.37
C PRO A 99 -7.03 -11.03 -9.84
N ARG A 100 -6.16 -10.43 -10.67
CA ARG A 100 -5.79 -9.00 -10.70
C ARG A 100 -5.66 -8.36 -9.30
N ALA A 101 -4.81 -8.95 -8.47
CA ALA A 101 -4.37 -8.39 -7.20
C ALA A 101 -2.92 -7.92 -7.38
N LEU A 102 -2.70 -6.62 -7.20
CA LEU A 102 -1.36 -6.04 -7.15
C LEU A 102 -0.75 -6.38 -5.79
N LEU A 103 0.20 -7.32 -5.77
CA LEU A 103 0.98 -7.66 -4.59
C LEU A 103 2.12 -6.64 -4.47
N CYS A 104 1.94 -5.61 -3.64
CA CYS A 104 3.06 -4.80 -3.20
C CYS A 104 3.22 -4.90 -1.68
N ARG A 105 4.35 -5.46 -1.26
CA ARG A 105 4.77 -5.44 0.15
C ARG A 105 5.67 -4.24 0.36
N PHE A 106 5.12 -3.16 0.89
CA PHE A 106 5.91 -2.00 1.28
C PHE A 106 6.64 -2.31 2.59
N ARG A 107 7.97 -2.22 2.57
CA ARG A 107 8.82 -2.40 3.75
C ARG A 107 9.72 -1.17 3.87
N HIS A 108 9.62 -0.45 4.98
CA HIS A 108 10.50 0.67 5.31
C HIS A 108 11.21 0.37 6.64
N GLY A 109 12.55 0.43 6.66
CA GLY A 109 13.39 0.24 7.85
C GLY A 109 14.66 -0.61 7.61
N PRO A 110 15.84 -0.23 8.14
CA PRO A 110 17.09 -0.94 7.94
C PRO A 110 17.21 -2.11 8.93
N GLY A 111 17.44 -3.30 8.39
CA GLY A 111 17.67 -4.51 9.16
C GLY A 111 17.11 -5.71 8.42
N TRP A 112 17.84 -6.81 8.45
CA TRP A 112 17.52 -8.16 7.97
C TRP A 112 18.11 -8.56 6.61
N ALA A 113 18.97 -9.56 6.75
CA ALA A 113 19.70 -10.28 5.71
C ALA A 113 18.77 -11.07 4.78
N GLN A 114 19.20 -11.20 3.53
CA GLN A 114 18.56 -12.03 2.51
C GLN A 114 18.66 -13.50 2.91
N HIS A 115 17.52 -14.17 3.11
CA HIS A 115 17.48 -15.61 2.92
C HIS A 115 17.05 -15.85 1.47
N ARG A 116 18.02 -16.12 0.59
CA ARG A 116 17.75 -16.64 -0.75
C ARG A 116 17.39 -18.11 -0.59
N SER A 117 16.13 -18.47 -0.84
CA SER A 117 15.81 -19.87 -1.14
C SER A 117 16.26 -20.13 -2.58
N GLY A 118 17.48 -20.66 -2.71
CA GLY A 118 17.88 -21.38 -3.91
C GLY A 118 17.00 -22.61 -4.04
N VAL A 119 16.37 -22.77 -5.18
CA VAL A 119 15.80 -24.04 -5.61
C VAL A 119 16.81 -24.62 -6.60
N GLN A 120 17.39 -25.76 -6.22
CA GLN A 120 18.08 -26.69 -7.12
C GLN A 120 17.08 -27.31 -8.10
#